data_AF-A0A8S2MRI8-F1
#
_entry.id   AF-A0A8S2MRI8-F1
#
_cell.length_a   1.000
_cell.length_b   1.000
_cell.length_c   1.000
_cell.angle_alpha   90.00
_cell.angle_beta   90.00
_cell.angle_gamma   90.00
#
_symmetry.space_group_name_H-M   'P 1'
#
loop_
_entity.id
_entity.type
_entity.pdbx_description
1 polymer ?
#
loop_
_entity_poly.entity_id
_entity_poly.type
_entity_poly.pdbx_seq_one_letter_code
_entity_poly.pdbx_strand_id
1 'polypeptide(L)'
;MKKDNHEWNNPLEFIFSLISNSVGFGIVWRFPNLAAKSGGGAFLIPYFILYFLIGAPIYYLELALGQFSSRGPATAFLLAKGWQGVGFAMIINSVLCMLYYNVIIS
;
A
#
# COMPACT_ATOMS: atom_id res chain seq x y z
N MET A 1 28.63 -6.69 10.10
CA MET A 1 27.28 -7.10 9.68
C MET A 1 27.18 -6.87 8.19
N LYS A 2 27.04 -7.95 7.41
CA LYS A 2 26.95 -7.89 5.95
C LYS A 2 25.64 -7.17 5.62
N LYS A 3 25.71 -6.04 4.91
CA LYS A 3 24.53 -5.29 4.50
C LYS A 3 24.07 -5.91 3.19
N ASP A 4 23.25 -6.93 3.32
CA ASP A 4 22.69 -7.69 2.20
C ASP A 4 21.55 -6.85 1.58
N ASN A 5 21.89 -5.71 0.98
CA ASN A 5 20.92 -4.95 0.19
C ASN A 5 20.64 -5.77 -1.07
N HIS A 6 19.56 -6.55 -1.07
CA HIS A 6 19.02 -7.14 -2.28
C HIS A 6 18.50 -6.00 -3.16
N GLU A 7 19.34 -5.53 -4.08
CA GLU A 7 18.95 -4.58 -5.12
C GLU A 7 18.12 -5.30 -6.18
N TRP A 8 17.13 -4.61 -6.73
CA TRP A 8 16.34 -5.14 -7.83
C TRP A 8 17.19 -5.21 -9.09
N ASN A 9 17.29 -6.39 -9.70
CA ASN A 9 18.08 -6.59 -10.91
C ASN A 9 17.49 -5.83 -12.12
N ASN A 10 16.17 -5.65 -12.14
CA ASN A 10 15.48 -4.96 -13.23
C ASN A 10 14.41 -3.99 -12.68
N PRO A 11 14.38 -2.72 -13.09
CA PRO A 11 13.33 -1.78 -12.69
C PRO A 11 11.92 -2.24 -13.08
N LEU A 12 11.78 -3.05 -14.13
CA LEU A 12 10.49 -3.63 -14.51
C LEU A 12 10.00 -4.64 -13.47
N GLU A 13 10.88 -5.47 -12.91
CA GLU A 13 10.52 -6.43 -11.85
C GLU A 13 10.00 -5.69 -10.61
N PHE A 14 10.63 -4.55 -10.29
CA PHE A 14 10.16 -3.69 -9.21
C PHE A 14 8.76 -3.12 -9.49
N ILE A 15 8.52 -2.58 -10.68
CA ILE A 15 7.19 -2.05 -11.07
C ILE A 15 6.13 -3.15 -11.05
N PHE A 16 6.43 -4.34 -11.58
CA PHE A 16 5.50 -5.47 -11.54
C PHE A 16 5.20 -5.93 -10.11
N SER A 17 6.20 -5.95 -9.22
CA SER A 17 5.99 -6.24 -7.79
C SER A 17 5.06 -5.21 -7.15
N LEU A 18 5.23 -3.92 -7.44
CA LEU A 18 4.37 -2.85 -6.94
C LEU A 18 2.93 -2.97 -7.46
N ILE A 19 2.74 -3.28 -8.74
CA ILE A 19 1.41 -3.48 -9.33
C ILE A 19 0.73 -4.69 -8.68
N SER A 20 1.46 -5.81 -8.55
CA SER A 20 0.92 -7.01 -7.90
C SER A 20 0.55 -6.78 -6.43
N ASN A 21 1.31 -5.95 -5.71
CA ASN A 21 0.99 -5.59 -4.33
C ASN A 21 -0.22 -4.64 -4.23
N SER A 22 -0.42 -3.78 -5.22
CA SER A 22 -1.50 -2.79 -5.21
C SER A 22 -2.84 -3.37 -5.68
N VAL A 23 -2.80 -4.37 -6.57
CA VAL A 23 -4.00 -5.01 -7.11
C VAL A 23 -4.38 -6.22 -6.26
N GLY A 24 -5.36 -6.06 -5.38
CA GLY A 24 -5.87 -7.13 -4.51
C GLY A 24 -7.31 -7.56 -4.81
N PHE A 25 -7.77 -8.60 -4.12
CA PHE A 25 -9.13 -9.16 -4.22
C PHE A 25 -10.24 -8.11 -4.01
N GLY A 26 -9.94 -7.06 -3.25
CA GLY A 26 -10.85 -5.95 -3.00
C GLY A 26 -11.27 -5.19 -4.27
N ILE A 27 -10.39 -5.07 -5.27
CA ILE A 27 -10.75 -4.42 -6.55
C ILE A 27 -11.75 -5.26 -7.33
N VAL A 28 -11.64 -6.59 -7.29
CA VAL A 28 -12.51 -7.48 -8.06
C VAL A 28 -13.92 -7.52 -7.51
N TRP A 29 -14.08 -7.55 -6.18
CA TRP A 29 -15.39 -7.74 -5.56
C TRP A 29 -15.97 -6.48 -4.92
N ARG A 30 -15.18 -5.71 -4.16
CA ARG A 30 -15.70 -4.59 -3.37
C ARG A 30 -15.98 -3.36 -4.23
N PHE A 31 -15.15 -3.11 -5.24
CA PHE A 31 -15.32 -1.95 -6.12
C PHE A 31 -16.61 -2.03 -6.95
N PRO A 32 -16.94 -3.14 -7.66
CA PRO A 32 -18.20 -3.23 -8.41
C PRO A 32 -19.42 -3.15 -7.50
N ASN A 33 -19.38 -3.80 -6.33
CA ASN A 33 -20.47 -3.77 -5.36
C ASN A 33 -20.74 -2.36 -4.80
N LEU A 34 -19.68 -1.58 -4.56
CA LEU A 34 -19.81 -0.21 -4.07
C LEU A 34 -20.27 0.73 -5.19
N ALA A 35 -19.70 0.61 -6.39
CA ALA A 35 -20.13 1.37 -7.56
C ALA A 35 -21.61 1.12 -7.86
N ALA A 36 -22.07 -0.14 -7.86
CA ALA A 36 -23.47 -0.48 -8.10
C ALA A 36 -24.44 0.17 -7.09
N LYS A 37 -24.05 0.24 -5.80
CA LYS A 37 -24.89 0.84 -4.73
C LYS A 37 -24.86 2.37 -4.73
N SER A 38 -23.76 2.98 -5.16
CA SER A 38 -23.54 4.43 -5.10
C SER A 38 -23.84 5.17 -6.42
N GLY A 39 -24.76 4.64 -7.24
CA GLY A 39 -25.19 5.30 -8.49
C GLY A 39 -24.41 4.87 -9.74
N GLY A 40 -23.78 3.69 -9.71
CA GLY A 40 -23.09 3.09 -10.85
C GLY A 40 -21.92 3.94 -11.34
N GLY A 41 -22.02 4.41 -12.59
CA GLY A 41 -20.99 5.22 -13.25
C GLY A 41 -20.72 6.56 -12.57
N ALA A 42 -21.70 7.16 -11.89
CA ALA A 42 -21.53 8.44 -11.21
C ALA A 42 -20.56 8.35 -10.02
N PHE A 43 -20.38 7.16 -9.44
CA PHE A 43 -19.42 6.91 -8.35
C PHE A 43 -17.95 7.10 -8.80
N LEU A 44 -17.66 6.94 -10.10
CA LEU A 44 -16.29 7.08 -10.60
C LEU A 44 -15.77 8.52 -10.52
N ILE A 45 -16.63 9.53 -10.65
CA ILE A 45 -16.23 10.94 -10.63
C ILE A 45 -15.58 11.32 -9.29
N PRO A 46 -16.24 11.18 -8.13
CA PRO A 46 -15.61 11.47 -6.84
C PRO A 46 -14.46 10.49 -6.52
N TYR A 47 -14.54 9.24 -7.00
CA TYR A 47 -13.47 8.26 -6.83
C TYR A 47 -12.16 8.71 -7.47
N PHE A 48 -12.19 9.17 -8.74
CA PHE A 48 -10.98 9.67 -9.41
C PHE A 48 -10.46 10.96 -8.78
N ILE A 49 -11.34 11.88 -8.36
CA ILE A 49 -10.92 13.12 -7.69
C ILE A 49 -10.16 12.79 -6.40
N LEU A 50 -10.72 11.92 -5.54
CA LEU A 50 -10.05 11.50 -4.31
C LEU A 50 -8.78 10.69 -4.58
N TYR A 51 -8.78 9.87 -5.64
CA TYR A 51 -7.60 9.13 -6.06
C TYR A 51 -6.45 10.06 -6.44
N PHE A 52 -6.68 11.06 -7.29
CA PHE A 52 -5.62 11.99 -7.69
C PHE A 52 -5.21 12.95 -6.56
N LEU A 53 -6.15 13.39 -5.72
CA LEU A 53 -5.87 14.37 -4.68
C LEU A 53 -5.21 13.77 -3.44
N ILE A 54 -5.56 12.53 -3.08
CA ILE A 54 -5.13 11.89 -1.83
C ILE A 54 -4.38 10.59 -2.11
N GLY A 55 -4.92 9.73 -2.96
CA GLY A 55 -4.33 8.42 -3.25
C GLY A 55 -2.93 8.49 -3.87
N ALA A 56 -2.81 9.20 -5.00
CA ALA A 56 -1.57 9.36 -5.73
C ALA A 56 -0.44 10.02 -4.90
N PRO A 57 -0.66 11.15 -4.21
CA PRO A 57 0.41 11.77 -3.42
C PRO A 57 0.83 10.93 -2.21
N ILE A 58 -0.10 10.27 -1.52
CA ILE A 58 0.24 9.39 -0.40
C ILE A 58 1.04 8.17 -0.89
N TYR A 59 0.63 7.56 -2.00
CA TYR A 59 1.36 6.43 -2.58
C TYR A 59 2.78 6.81 -3.00
N TYR A 60 2.94 7.98 -3.63
CA TYR A 60 4.26 8.49 -3.99
C TYR A 60 5.14 8.77 -2.76
N LEU A 61 4.56 9.37 -1.71
CA LEU A 61 5.26 9.65 -0.45
C LEU A 61 5.78 8.35 0.20
N GLU A 62 4.95 7.32 0.25
CA GLU A 62 5.32 6.01 0.83
C GLU A 62 6.49 5.38 0.07
N LEU A 63 6.44 5.39 -1.27
CA LEU A 63 7.52 4.87 -2.11
C LEU A 63 8.81 5.67 -1.96
N ALA A 64 8.72 7.00 -1.97
CA ALA A 64 9.88 7.88 -1.79
C ALA A 64 10.52 7.69 -0.41
N LEU A 65 9.71 7.54 0.65
CA LEU A 65 10.19 7.28 2.00
C LEU A 65 10.85 5.89 2.11
N GLY A 66 10.27 4.86 1.47
CA GLY A 66 10.84 3.52 1.41
C GLY A 66 12.19 3.49 0.70
N GLN A 67 12.31 4.16 -0.45
CA GLN A 67 13.56 4.27 -1.19
C GLN A 67 14.62 5.07 -0.44
N PHE A 68 14.26 6.22 0.14
CA PHE A 68 15.19 7.08 0.88
C PHE A 68 15.70 6.42 2.16
N SER A 69 14.81 5.79 2.93
CA SER A 69 15.17 5.18 4.21
C SER A 69 15.88 3.82 4.03
N SER A 70 15.61 3.11 2.92
CA SER A 70 16.12 1.75 2.65
C SER A 70 15.97 0.82 3.86
N ARG A 71 14.89 1.01 4.63
CA ARG A 71 14.62 0.39 5.93
C ARG A 71 13.14 0.03 6.02
N GLY A 72 12.83 -0.97 6.85
CA GLY A 72 11.45 -1.40 7.06
C GLY A 72 10.60 -0.35 7.78
N PRO A 73 9.26 -0.46 7.73
CA PRO A 73 8.33 0.56 8.23
C PRO A 73 8.51 0.90 9.72
N ALA A 74 8.83 -0.07 10.58
CA ALA A 74 9.14 0.20 12.00
C ALA A 74 10.36 1.10 12.21
N THR A 75 11.35 1.02 11.32
CA THR A 75 12.62 1.74 11.46
C THR A 75 12.71 2.97 10.55
N ALA A 76 11.87 3.06 9.51
CA ALA A 76 11.76 4.23 8.64
C ALA A 76 11.27 5.48 9.42
N PHE A 77 10.29 5.30 10.32
CA PHE A 77 9.76 6.40 11.15
C PHE A 77 10.63 6.75 12.38
N LEU A 78 11.76 6.08 12.62
CA LEU A 78 12.71 6.48 13.68
C LEU A 78 13.29 7.88 13.43
N LEU A 79 13.30 8.35 12.17
CA LEU A 79 13.75 9.69 11.80
C LEU A 79 12.89 10.80 12.44
N ALA A 80 11.61 10.52 12.71
CA ALA A 80 10.66 11.42 13.36
C ALA A 80 10.19 10.80 14.68
N LYS A 81 10.85 11.14 15.79
CA LYS A 81 10.63 10.52 17.11
C LYS A 81 9.17 10.57 17.62
N GLY A 82 8.36 11.53 17.14
CA GLY A 82 6.93 11.61 17.44
C GLY A 82 6.04 10.65 16.64
N TRP A 83 6.51 10.09 15.53
CA TRP A 83 5.74 9.26 14.60
C TRP A 83 6.13 7.78 14.66
N GLN A 84 6.92 7.39 15.66
CA GLN A 84 7.37 6.00 15.84
C GLN A 84 6.19 5.02 16.00
N GLY A 85 5.06 5.47 16.58
CA GLY A 85 3.85 4.65 16.70
C GLY A 85 3.21 4.28 15.35
N VAL A 86 3.41 5.07 14.30
CA VAL A 86 2.84 4.81 12.97
C VAL A 86 3.47 3.56 12.36
N GLY A 87 4.79 3.40 12.49
CA GLY A 87 5.49 2.21 11.98
C GLY A 87 5.03 0.91 12.66
N PHE A 88 4.76 0.95 13.97
CA PHE A 88 4.19 -0.20 14.69
C PHE A 88 2.74 -0.47 14.29
N ALA A 89 1.92 0.58 14.12
CA ALA A 89 0.55 0.45 13.65
C ALA A 89 0.46 -0.20 12.25
N MET A 90 1.38 0.16 11.34
CA MET A 90 1.47 -0.45 10.01
C MET A 90 1.75 -1.96 10.08
N ILE A 91 2.66 -2.39 10.95
CA ILE A 91 2.97 -3.82 11.13
C ILE A 91 1.74 -4.57 11.66
N ILE A 92 1.09 -4.03 12.70
CA ILE A 92 -0.12 -4.64 13.28
C ILE A 92 -1.22 -4.75 12.22
N ASN A 93 -1.45 -3.68 11.45
CA ASN A 93 -2.44 -3.68 10.39
C ASN A 93 -2.13 -4.73 9.31
N SER A 94 -0.87 -4.86 8.90
CA SER A 94 -0.44 -5.88 7.93
C SER A 94 -0.68 -7.30 8.45
N VAL A 95 -0.41 -7.57 9.73
CA VAL A 95 -0.67 -8.89 10.35
C VAL A 95 -2.17 -9.19 10.37
N LEU A 96 -3.00 -8.22 10.78
CA LEU A 96 -4.46 -8.39 10.81
C LEU A 96 -5.03 -8.63 9.40
N CYS A 97 -4.59 -7.86 8.41
CA CYS A 97 -4.97 -8.09 7.01
C CYS A 97 -4.54 -9.47 6.53
N MET A 98 -3.31 -9.89 6.82
CA MET A 98 -2.80 -11.20 6.42
C MET A 98 -3.63 -12.34 7.03
N LEU A 99 -4.00 -12.25 8.32
CA LEU A 99 -4.87 -13.25 8.96
C LEU A 99 -6.24 -13.33 8.28
N TYR A 100 -6.87 -12.18 8.03
CA TYR A 100 -8.18 -12.12 7.36
C TYR A 100 -8.13 -12.68 5.93
N TYR A 101 -7.12 -12.29 5.14
CA TYR A 101 -6.97 -12.77 3.78
C TYR A 101 -6.63 -14.27 3.71
N ASN A 102 -5.81 -14.80 4.62
CA ASN A 102 -5.55 -16.24 4.68
C ASN A 102 -6.83 -17.05 4.94
N VAL A 103 -7.72 -16.56 5.81
CA VAL A 103 -9.01 -17.23 6.07
C VAL A 103 -9.94 -17.20 4.85
N ILE A 104 -9.90 -16.16 4.01
CA ILE A 104 -10.72 -16.08 2.80
C ILE A 104 -10.22 -17.03 1.71
N ILE A 105 -8.89 -17.21 1.63
CA ILE A 105 -8.26 -18.05 0.61
C ILE A 105 -8.29 -19.53 0.99
N SER A 106 -8.28 -19.84 2.29
CA SER A 106 -8.40 -21.20 2.83
C SER A 106 -9.81 -21.77 2.67
#